data_AF-A0A2E3YIX3-F1
#
_entry.id   AF-A0A2E3YIX3-F1
#
_cell.length_a   1.000
_cell.length_b   1.000
_cell.length_c   1.000
_cell.angle_alpha   90.00
_cell.angle_beta   90.00
_cell.angle_gamma   90.00
#
_symmetry.space_group_name_H-M   'P 1'
#
loop_
_entity.id
_entity.type
_entity.pdbx_description
1 polymer ?
#
loop_
_entity_poly.entity_id
_entity_poly.type
_entity_poly.pdbx_seq_one_letter_code
_entity_poly.pdbx_strand_id
1 'polypeptide(L)'
;MRSSRASSRVQAAAAIAGVYDFVARFETQEQVLAQPEVDRKLKSNAEWIGAPFSTTDESWLRASAINHITSTVPPILLIHSKDDPLVPWMQSRDMHAALREAGAEAEIELSESGGHVGPANSKELVLAFLRKALAEPSPATYPE
;
A
#
# COMPACT_ATOMS: atom_id res chain seq x y z
N MET A 1 28.14 -25.86 -15.25
CA MET A 1 27.00 -25.63 -14.32
C MET A 1 26.75 -24.13 -14.24
N ARG A 2 25.65 -23.63 -14.81
CA ARG A 2 25.21 -22.25 -14.55
C ARG A 2 24.63 -22.24 -13.14
N SER A 3 25.27 -21.53 -12.21
CA SER A 3 24.65 -21.18 -10.94
C SER A 3 23.40 -20.35 -11.28
N SER A 4 22.21 -20.90 -11.05
CA SER A 4 20.98 -20.12 -11.15
C SER A 4 21.02 -19.09 -10.03
N ARG A 5 21.32 -17.83 -10.35
CA ARG A 5 21.24 -16.73 -9.39
C ARG A 5 19.79 -16.67 -8.86
N ALA A 6 19.64 -16.75 -7.55
CA ALA A 6 18.35 -16.48 -6.91
C ALA A 6 17.94 -15.02 -7.18
N SER A 7 16.69 -14.80 -7.54
CA SER A 7 16.13 -13.46 -7.72
C SER A 7 15.97 -12.75 -6.38
N SER A 8 16.32 -11.47 -6.32
CA SER A 8 16.04 -10.60 -5.16
C SER A 8 14.72 -9.84 -5.29
N ARG A 9 13.91 -10.09 -6.33
CA ARG A 9 12.59 -9.46 -6.47
C ARG A 9 11.66 -9.93 -5.35
N VAL A 10 10.90 -9.00 -4.79
CA VAL A 10 9.76 -9.33 -3.93
C VAL A 10 8.75 -10.13 -4.77
N GLN A 11 8.34 -11.29 -4.25
CA GLN A 11 7.46 -12.22 -4.97
C GLN A 11 5.99 -12.04 -4.59
N ALA A 12 5.72 -11.52 -3.38
CA ALA A 12 4.41 -11.15 -2.89
C ALA A 12 4.59 -10.15 -1.74
N ALA A 13 3.62 -9.27 -1.51
CA ALA A 13 3.63 -8.36 -0.37
C ALA A 13 2.26 -8.30 0.31
N ALA A 14 2.25 -8.13 1.63
CA ALA A 14 1.04 -7.83 2.38
C ALA A 14 1.28 -6.56 3.19
N ALA A 15 0.35 -5.62 3.13
CA ALA A 15 0.44 -4.32 3.77
C ALA A 15 -0.81 -4.06 4.63
N ILE A 16 -0.59 -3.71 5.89
CA ILE A 16 -1.63 -3.47 6.88
C ILE A 16 -1.64 -1.99 7.21
N ALA A 17 -2.79 -1.33 7.06
CA ALA A 17 -3.01 0.07 7.43
C ALA A 17 -1.98 1.08 6.85
N GLY A 18 -1.52 0.84 5.62
CA GLY A 18 -0.48 1.64 4.98
C GLY A 18 -0.94 3.01 4.46
N VAL A 19 0.00 3.95 4.38
CA VAL A 19 -0.13 5.20 3.61
C VAL A 19 0.49 4.97 2.23
N TYR A 20 -0.30 5.08 1.17
CA TYR A 20 0.12 4.83 -0.21
C TYR A 20 0.08 6.09 -1.08
N ASP A 21 -0.69 7.09 -0.66
CA ASP A 21 -0.77 8.40 -1.28
C ASP A 21 -0.68 9.50 -0.21
N PHE A 22 0.49 10.12 -0.09
CA PHE A 22 0.75 11.22 0.82
C PHE A 22 0.07 12.52 0.39
N VAL A 23 -0.36 12.67 -0.86
CA VAL A 23 -1.07 13.85 -1.35
C VAL A 23 -2.56 13.72 -1.07
N ALA A 24 -3.21 12.66 -1.56
CA ALA A 24 -4.66 12.47 -1.37
C ALA A 24 -5.05 12.41 0.12
N ARG A 25 -4.15 11.95 0.99
CA ARG A 25 -4.35 11.95 2.44
C ARG A 25 -4.70 13.33 3.02
N PHE A 26 -4.17 14.40 2.44
CA PHE A 26 -4.33 15.77 2.95
C PHE A 26 -5.11 16.69 2.00
N GLU A 27 -5.34 16.27 0.76
CA GLU A 27 -6.11 17.02 -0.23
C GLU A 27 -7.56 16.49 -0.37
N THR A 28 -7.75 15.18 -0.31
CA THR A 28 -9.07 14.58 -0.54
C THR A 28 -9.96 14.75 0.68
N GLN A 29 -11.08 15.47 0.52
CA GLN A 29 -12.02 15.80 1.61
C GLN A 29 -12.45 14.57 2.43
N GLU A 30 -12.77 13.45 1.76
CA GLU A 30 -13.17 12.21 2.43
C GLU A 30 -12.07 11.71 3.39
N GLN A 31 -10.81 11.73 2.96
CA GLN A 31 -9.68 11.26 3.77
C GLN A 31 -9.31 12.23 4.88
N VAL A 32 -9.44 13.54 4.63
CA VAL A 32 -9.23 14.59 5.64
C VAL A 32 -10.24 14.43 6.78
N LEU A 33 -11.52 14.20 6.45
CA LEU A 33 -12.58 14.01 7.44
C LEU A 33 -12.45 12.70 8.23
N ALA A 34 -11.87 11.67 7.61
CA ALA A 34 -11.73 10.35 8.22
C ALA A 34 -10.61 10.25 9.27
N GLN A 35 -9.77 11.27 9.45
CA GLN A 35 -8.65 11.21 10.37
C GLN A 35 -8.65 12.38 11.37
N PRO A 36 -8.47 12.14 12.68
CA PRO A 36 -8.22 13.18 13.66
C PRO A 36 -6.83 13.82 13.49
N GLU A 37 -6.67 15.02 14.03
CA GLU A 37 -5.38 15.73 14.15
C GLU A 37 -4.64 15.91 12.80
N VAL A 38 -5.39 16.23 11.74
CA VAL A 38 -4.85 16.39 10.37
C VAL A 38 -3.65 17.33 10.34
N ASP A 39 -3.71 18.49 11.00
CA ASP A 39 -2.62 19.47 11.00
C ASP A 39 -1.32 18.93 11.62
N ARG A 40 -1.44 18.16 12.71
CA ARG A 40 -0.29 17.52 13.37
C ARG A 40 0.34 16.48 12.44
N LYS A 41 -0.49 15.68 11.78
CA LYS A 41 -0.05 14.64 10.83
C LYS A 41 0.58 15.27 9.58
N LEU A 42 0.02 16.37 9.06
CA LEU A 42 0.56 17.11 7.94
C LEU A 42 1.96 17.65 8.25
N LYS A 43 2.13 18.23 9.44
CA LYS A 43 3.43 18.71 9.91
C LYS A 43 4.46 17.58 9.98
N SER A 44 4.15 16.47 10.64
CA SER A 44 5.07 15.33 10.73
C SER A 44 5.40 14.73 9.37
N ASN A 45 4.44 14.60 8.47
CA ASN A 45 4.69 14.08 7.12
C ASN A 45 5.57 15.04 6.29
N ALA A 46 5.39 16.35 6.42
CA ALA A 46 6.28 17.34 5.81
C ALA A 46 7.72 17.24 6.35
N GLU A 47 7.89 16.99 7.64
CA GLU A 47 9.21 16.76 8.26
C GLU A 47 9.87 15.48 7.76
N TRP A 48 9.10 14.40 7.55
CA TRP A 48 9.63 13.13 7.01
C TRP A 48 9.99 13.21 5.52
N ILE A 49 9.15 13.89 4.73
CA ILE A 49 9.34 14.07 3.30
C ILE A 49 10.45 15.10 3.03
N GLY A 50 10.63 16.07 3.93
CA GLY A 50 11.64 17.11 3.82
C GLY A 50 11.22 18.31 2.98
N ALA A 51 9.92 18.49 2.73
CA ALA A 51 9.37 19.61 1.96
C ALA A 51 8.01 20.07 2.54
N PRO A 52 7.68 21.38 2.47
CA PRO A 52 6.33 21.85 2.77
C PRO A 52 5.29 21.13 1.92
N PHE A 53 4.07 20.96 2.44
CA PHE A 53 3.01 20.30 1.69
C PHE A 53 2.66 21.08 0.42
N SER A 54 2.58 20.34 -0.69
CA SER A 54 2.07 20.80 -1.98
C SER A 54 1.60 19.59 -2.77
N THR A 55 0.46 19.74 -3.43
CA THR A 55 -0.12 18.70 -4.30
C THR A 55 0.68 18.48 -5.59
N THR A 56 1.65 19.35 -5.89
CA THR A 56 2.47 19.32 -7.10
C THR A 56 3.97 19.21 -6.83
N ASP A 57 4.39 19.15 -5.56
CA ASP A 57 5.80 19.00 -5.20
C ASP A 57 6.29 17.57 -5.49
N GLU A 58 7.44 17.47 -6.14
CA GLU A 58 8.01 16.19 -6.58
C GLU A 58 8.32 15.25 -5.40
N SER A 59 8.71 15.78 -4.24
CA SER A 59 9.07 14.97 -3.06
C SER A 59 7.85 14.22 -2.52
N TRP A 60 6.71 14.90 -2.48
CA TRP A 60 5.43 14.30 -2.06
C TRP A 60 4.94 13.26 -3.06
N LEU A 61 4.98 13.60 -4.36
CA LEU A 61 4.59 12.67 -5.42
C LEU A 61 5.48 11.43 -5.46
N ARG A 62 6.79 11.58 -5.22
CA ARG A 62 7.73 10.45 -5.16
C ARG A 62 7.59 9.63 -3.89
N ALA A 63 7.19 10.21 -2.77
CA ALA A 63 6.92 9.47 -1.54
C ALA A 63 5.64 8.62 -1.62
N SER A 64 4.68 9.01 -2.46
CA SER A 64 3.43 8.27 -2.67
C SER A 64 3.64 6.98 -3.49
N ALA A 65 3.53 5.82 -2.83
CA ALA A 65 3.63 4.49 -3.43
C ALA A 65 2.68 4.27 -4.63
N ILE A 66 1.49 4.89 -4.62
CA ILE A 66 0.50 4.79 -5.70
C ILE A 66 1.05 5.25 -7.06
N ASN A 67 2.04 6.17 -7.06
CA ASN A 67 2.66 6.70 -8.27
C ASN A 67 3.76 5.78 -8.86
N HIS A 68 4.07 4.67 -8.20
CA HIS A 68 5.12 3.72 -8.62
C HIS A 68 4.54 2.38 -9.09
N ILE A 69 3.23 2.30 -9.28
CA ILE A 69 2.59 1.10 -9.80
C ILE A 69 3.06 0.84 -11.23
N THR A 70 3.50 -0.39 -11.49
CA THR A 70 3.89 -0.87 -12.81
C THR A 70 3.21 -2.20 -13.08
N SER A 71 3.20 -2.66 -14.34
CA SER A 71 2.69 -3.99 -14.70
C SER A 71 3.48 -5.17 -14.08
N THR A 72 4.60 -4.90 -13.41
CA THR A 72 5.48 -5.93 -12.84
C THR A 72 5.46 -5.96 -11.31
N VAL A 73 4.55 -5.21 -10.68
CA VAL A 73 4.35 -5.29 -9.22
C VAL A 73 3.93 -6.72 -8.85
N PRO A 74 4.48 -7.28 -7.76
CA PRO A 74 4.07 -8.61 -7.32
C PRO A 74 2.61 -8.60 -6.85
N PRO A 75 1.98 -9.78 -6.66
CA PRO A 75 0.73 -9.86 -5.95
C PRO A 75 0.79 -9.12 -4.61
N ILE A 76 -0.22 -8.30 -4.32
CA ILE A 76 -0.31 -7.51 -3.08
C ILE A 76 -1.62 -7.81 -2.34
N LEU A 77 -1.54 -8.05 -1.04
CA LEU A 77 -2.69 -8.03 -0.12
C LEU A 77 -2.70 -6.71 0.66
N LEU A 78 -3.84 -6.03 0.67
CA LEU A 78 -4.09 -4.83 1.47
C LEU A 78 -5.07 -5.16 2.59
N ILE A 79 -4.71 -4.89 3.85
CA ILE A 79 -5.59 -5.09 5.00
C ILE A 79 -5.82 -3.74 5.68
N HIS A 80 -7.07 -3.38 5.97
CA HIS A 80 -7.39 -2.13 6.67
C HIS A 80 -8.67 -2.26 7.49
N SER A 81 -8.70 -1.66 8.67
CA SER A 81 -9.92 -1.49 9.47
C SER A 81 -10.48 -0.09 9.29
N LYS A 82 -11.79 0.05 9.11
CA LYS A 82 -12.45 1.34 8.84
C LYS A 82 -12.41 2.29 10.04
N ASP A 83 -12.25 1.75 11.25
CA ASP A 83 -12.08 2.49 12.50
C ASP A 83 -10.61 2.89 12.79
N ASP A 84 -9.68 2.75 11.84
CA ASP A 84 -8.31 3.22 11.99
C ASP A 84 -8.26 4.77 12.19
N PRO A 85 -7.87 5.26 13.38
CA PRO A 85 -7.82 6.69 13.65
C PRO A 85 -6.51 7.33 13.15
N LEU A 86 -5.54 6.53 12.74
CA LEU A 86 -4.24 7.00 12.28
C LEU A 86 -4.26 7.17 10.78
N VAL A 87 -4.69 6.18 10.01
CA VAL A 87 -4.67 6.20 8.54
C VAL A 87 -6.08 6.06 7.98
N PRO A 88 -6.53 6.96 7.07
CA PRO A 88 -7.79 6.76 6.37
C PRO A 88 -7.78 5.45 5.59
N TRP A 89 -8.76 4.57 5.83
CA TRP A 89 -8.85 3.26 5.16
C TRP A 89 -8.99 3.36 3.63
N MET A 90 -9.46 4.50 3.13
CA MET A 90 -9.50 4.85 1.71
C MET A 90 -8.13 4.73 1.05
N GLN A 91 -7.02 4.87 1.79
CA GLN A 91 -5.68 4.61 1.29
C GLN A 91 -5.56 3.18 0.70
N SER A 92 -6.03 2.16 1.42
CA SER A 92 -6.04 0.78 0.91
C SER A 92 -7.04 0.61 -0.23
N ARG A 93 -8.23 1.23 -0.16
CA ARG A 93 -9.24 1.19 -1.23
C ARG A 93 -8.68 1.73 -2.55
N ASP A 94 -8.09 2.92 -2.51
CA ASP A 94 -7.63 3.66 -3.68
C ASP A 94 -6.38 2.97 -4.28
N MET A 95 -5.46 2.49 -3.43
CA MET A 95 -4.31 1.69 -3.86
C MET A 95 -4.74 0.37 -4.53
N HIS A 96 -5.72 -0.33 -3.96
CA HIS A 96 -6.27 -1.55 -4.56
C HIS A 96 -6.85 -1.26 -5.95
N ALA A 97 -7.67 -0.22 -6.08
CA ALA A 97 -8.25 0.17 -7.36
C ALA A 97 -7.17 0.48 -8.42
N ALA A 98 -6.16 1.27 -8.06
CA ALA A 98 -5.06 1.62 -8.95
C ALA A 98 -4.22 0.38 -9.37
N LEU A 99 -3.95 -0.55 -8.44
CA LEU A 99 -3.27 -1.80 -8.76
C LEU A 99 -4.07 -2.65 -9.76
N ARG A 100 -5.39 -2.79 -9.54
CA ARG A 100 -6.26 -3.56 -10.43
C ARG A 100 -6.40 -2.91 -11.80
N GLU A 101 -6.48 -1.58 -11.88
CA GLU A 101 -6.50 -0.83 -13.13
C GLU A 101 -5.21 -1.02 -13.95
N ALA A 102 -4.06 -1.10 -13.27
CA ALA A 102 -2.77 -1.40 -13.89
C ALA A 102 -2.58 -2.89 -14.27
N GLY A 103 -3.59 -3.74 -14.05
CA GLY A 103 -3.56 -5.17 -14.37
C GLY A 103 -2.82 -6.04 -13.35
N ALA A 104 -2.47 -5.50 -12.17
CA ALA A 104 -1.80 -6.25 -11.13
C ALA A 104 -2.77 -7.19 -10.38
N GLU A 105 -2.23 -8.27 -9.83
CA GLU A 105 -2.93 -9.09 -8.85
C GLU A 105 -2.94 -8.35 -7.51
N ALA A 106 -4.13 -7.97 -7.06
CA ALA A 106 -4.31 -7.31 -5.77
C ALA A 106 -5.55 -7.86 -5.07
N GLU A 107 -5.42 -8.11 -3.77
CA GLU A 107 -6.50 -8.48 -2.87
C GLU A 107 -6.64 -7.39 -1.80
N ILE A 108 -7.85 -7.20 -1.30
CA ILE A 108 -8.13 -6.25 -0.23
C ILE A 108 -9.08 -6.87 0.80
N GLU A 109 -8.71 -6.75 2.07
CA GLU A 109 -9.58 -7.02 3.22
C GLU A 109 -9.89 -5.72 3.95
N LEU A 110 -11.18 -5.40 4.04
CA LEU A 110 -11.67 -4.26 4.81
C LEU A 110 -12.56 -4.76 5.95
N SER A 111 -12.16 -4.48 7.20
CA SER A 111 -12.97 -4.78 8.38
C SER A 111 -13.64 -3.52 8.93
N GLU A 112 -14.80 -3.66 9.58
CA GLU A 112 -15.43 -2.53 10.27
C GLU A 112 -14.63 -2.07 11.49
N SER A 113 -13.97 -3.01 12.18
CA SER A 113 -13.15 -2.73 13.36
C SER A 113 -11.80 -3.46 13.37
N GLY A 114 -10.87 -2.95 14.19
CA GLY A 114 -9.50 -3.45 14.33
C GLY A 114 -8.46 -2.34 14.53
N GLY A 115 -8.84 -1.09 14.29
CA GLY A 115 -7.97 0.07 14.39
C GLY A 115 -6.76 -0.02 13.47
N HIS A 116 -5.68 0.66 13.86
CA HIS A 116 -4.47 0.75 13.04
C HIS A 116 -3.70 -0.57 12.90
N VAL A 117 -3.93 -1.56 13.78
CA VAL A 117 -3.23 -2.85 13.73
C VAL A 117 -3.92 -3.86 12.81
N GLY A 118 -5.10 -3.53 12.27
CA GLY A 118 -5.94 -4.43 11.50
C GLY A 118 -6.79 -5.37 12.36
N PRO A 119 -7.68 -6.17 11.76
CA PRO A 119 -8.51 -7.13 12.48
C PRO A 119 -7.68 -8.25 13.13
N ALA A 120 -8.24 -8.91 14.15
CA ALA A 120 -7.54 -9.93 14.92
C ALA A 120 -6.99 -11.10 14.08
N ASN A 121 -7.63 -11.40 12.94
CA ASN A 121 -7.24 -12.45 12.00
C ASN A 121 -6.24 -12.00 10.91
N SER A 122 -5.61 -10.82 11.04
CA SER A 122 -4.69 -10.29 10.02
C SER A 122 -3.55 -11.25 9.70
N LYS A 123 -3.04 -12.00 10.68
CA LYS A 123 -1.95 -12.98 10.46
C LYS A 123 -2.40 -14.14 9.59
N GLU A 124 -3.60 -14.65 9.84
CA GLU A 124 -4.22 -15.74 9.09
C GLU A 124 -4.45 -15.33 7.64
N LEU A 125 -4.95 -14.10 7.41
CA LEU A 125 -5.12 -13.52 6.08
C LEU A 125 -3.79 -13.42 5.33
N VAL A 126 -2.75 -12.86 5.97
CA VAL A 126 -1.41 -12.78 5.40
C VAL A 126 -0.86 -14.17 5.05
N LEU A 127 -0.99 -15.14 5.95
CA LEU A 127 -0.50 -16.50 5.70
C LEU A 127 -1.25 -17.20 4.56
N ALA A 128 -2.57 -17.02 4.48
CA ALA A 128 -3.38 -17.58 3.39
C ALA A 128 -2.97 -16.99 2.05
N PHE A 129 -2.83 -15.66 1.98
CA PHE A 129 -2.39 -14.96 0.79
C PHE A 129 -0.99 -15.37 0.34
N LEU A 130 -0.01 -15.38 1.26
CA LEU A 130 1.37 -15.75 0.91
C LEU A 130 1.47 -17.21 0.47
N ARG A 131 0.71 -18.13 1.07
CA ARG A 131 0.66 -19.53 0.61
C ARG A 131 0.12 -19.64 -0.81
N LYS A 132 -0.92 -18.88 -1.15
CA LYS A 132 -1.48 -18.82 -2.51
C LYS A 132 -0.47 -18.22 -3.49
N ALA A 133 0.05 -17.03 -3.19
CA ALA A 133 0.91 -16.26 -4.09
C ALA A 133 2.29 -16.90 -4.32
N LEU A 134 2.78 -17.69 -3.37
CA LEU A 134 4.10 -18.34 -3.45
C LEU A 134 4.03 -19.84 -3.81
N ALA A 135 2.83 -20.39 -4.05
CA ALA A 135 2.68 -21.79 -4.44
C ALA A 135 3.19 -22.10 -5.86
N GLU A 136 3.18 -21.10 -6.74
CA GLU A 136 3.74 -21.22 -8.09
C GLU A 136 5.01 -20.37 -8.20
N PRO A 137 6.14 -20.92 -8.69
CA PRO A 137 7.33 -20.11 -8.93
C PRO A 137 7.01 -19.04 -9.98
N SER A 138 7.31 -17.78 -9.65
CA SER A 138 7.16 -16.64 -10.57
C SER A 138 7.74 -17.00 -11.94
N PRO A 139 7.01 -16.78 -13.06
CA PRO A 139 7.52 -17.06 -14.39
C PRO A 139 8.69 -16.12 -14.65
N ALA A 140 9.90 -16.63 -14.43
CA ALA A 140 11.14 -15.95 -14.75
C ALA A 140 11.29 -15.91 -16.27
N THR A 141 10.63 -14.97 -16.93
CA THR A 141 10.92 -14.61 -18.32
C THR A 141 11.40 -13.17 -18.37
N TYR A 142 12.66 -13.04 -18.81
CA TYR A 142 13.33 -11.76 -19.03
C TYR A 142 13.22 -11.42 -20.52
N PRO A 143 12.76 -10.22 -20.91
CA PRO A 143 13.28 -9.56 -22.08
C PRO A 143 14.73 -9.12 -21.78
N GLU A 144 15.62 -9.31 -22.76
CA GLU A 144 17.01 -8.79 -22.74
C GLU A 144 17.05 -7.25 -22.67
#